data_AF-A0A7X5DGF0-F1
#
_entry.id   AF-A0A7X5DGF0-F1
#
_cell.length_a   1.000
_cell.length_b   1.000
_cell.length_c   1.000
_cell.angle_alpha   90.00
_cell.angle_beta   90.00
_cell.angle_gamma   90.00
#
_symmetry.space_group_name_H-M   'P 1'
#
loop_
_entity.id
_entity.type
_entity.pdbx_description
1 polymer ?
#
loop_
_entity_poly.entity_id
_entity_poly.type
_entity_poly.pdbx_seq_one_letter_code
_entity_poly.pdbx_strand_id
1 'polypeptide(L)'
;ELKLDRALADRRIFPAIDPISSGTRKEELLLEPQEAPLIWAVRRILSNTNSTERAMDMLIKSLKQTNSNQEFLIRTAKKAQTQQGRSDDNFEL
;
A
#
# COMPACT_ATOMS: atom_id res chain seq x y z
N GLU A 1 7.28 9.47 12.17
CA GLU A 1 7.73 10.60 11.34
C GLU A 1 7.08 10.52 9.97
N LEU A 2 6.60 11.66 9.48
CA LEU A 2 6.08 11.82 8.12
C LEU A 2 7.21 12.36 7.24
N LYS A 3 7.51 11.67 6.15
CA LYS A 3 8.55 12.08 5.19
C LYS A 3 7.92 12.51 3.87
N LEU A 4 8.38 13.65 3.38
CA LEU A 4 8.00 14.20 2.09
C LEU A 4 9.13 13.99 1.09
N ASP A 5 8.79 13.64 -0.13
CA ASP A 5 9.74 13.39 -1.21
C ASP A 5 9.66 14.52 -2.26
N ARG A 6 10.80 15.18 -2.47
CA ARG A 6 10.92 16.27 -3.44
C ARG A 6 10.72 15.79 -4.89
N ALA A 7 11.17 14.59 -5.23
CA ALA A 7 11.03 14.04 -6.58
C ALA A 7 9.55 13.87 -6.97
N LEU A 8 8.70 13.46 -6.01
CA LEU A 8 7.24 13.41 -6.20
C LEU A 8 6.67 14.80 -6.50
N ALA A 9 7.07 15.81 -5.72
CA ALA A 9 6.59 17.19 -5.88
C ALA A 9 7.04 17.81 -7.21
N ASP A 10 8.28 17.59 -7.63
CA ASP A 10 8.82 18.07 -8.91
C ASP A 10 8.04 17.46 -10.10
N ARG A 11 7.52 16.23 -9.95
CA ARG A 11 6.64 15.56 -10.92
C ARG A 11 5.15 15.84 -10.73
N ARG A 12 4.78 16.74 -9.79
CA ARG A 12 3.40 17.11 -9.47
C ARG A 12 2.52 15.95 -8.98
N ILE A 13 3.12 14.96 -8.33
CA ILE A 13 2.41 13.88 -7.65
C ILE A 13 2.09 14.32 -6.23
N PHE A 14 0.81 14.47 -5.92
CA PHE A 14 0.33 14.90 -4.61
C PHE A 14 -0.67 13.91 -4.00
N PRO A 15 -0.61 13.67 -2.67
CA PRO A 15 0.34 14.25 -1.70
C PRO A 15 1.76 13.69 -1.88
N ALA A 16 2.79 14.54 -1.74
CA ALA A 16 4.20 14.18 -1.98
C ALA A 16 4.82 13.44 -0.77
N ILE A 17 4.11 12.45 -0.23
CA ILE A 17 4.52 11.67 0.94
C ILE A 17 5.24 10.41 0.46
N ASP A 18 6.32 10.03 1.13
CA ASP A 18 6.92 8.70 0.99
C ASP A 18 6.27 7.74 1.99
N PRO A 19 5.37 6.83 1.56
CA PRO A 19 4.65 5.94 2.45
C PRO A 19 5.54 4.80 2.98
N ILE A 20 6.68 4.52 2.35
CA ILE A 20 7.58 3.43 2.73
C ILE A 20 8.46 3.88 3.90
N SER A 21 9.00 5.10 3.83
CA SER A 21 9.89 5.63 4.87
C SER A 21 9.18 6.39 5.99
N SER A 22 7.92 6.78 5.80
CA SER A 22 7.06 7.36 6.85
C SER A 22 6.52 6.28 7.79
N GLY A 23 6.24 6.61 9.05
CA GLY A 23 5.60 5.67 9.99
C GLY A 23 5.45 6.23 11.40
N THR A 24 4.75 5.53 12.29
CA THR A 24 4.53 5.97 13.67
C THR A 24 5.09 4.93 14.64
N ARG A 25 5.77 5.37 15.71
CA ARG A 25 6.25 4.45 16.74
C ARG A 25 5.06 3.91 17.51
N LYS A 26 5.06 2.60 17.80
CA LYS A 26 3.96 1.90 18.48
C LYS A 26 2.60 2.07 17.79
N GLU A 27 2.58 2.00 16.46
CA GLU A 27 1.35 2.17 15.68
C GLU A 27 0.28 1.09 15.98
N GLU A 28 0.68 -0.06 16.53
CA GLU A 28 -0.22 -1.11 17.02
C GLU A 28 -1.14 -0.67 18.16
N LEU A 29 -0.82 0.42 18.86
CA LEU A 29 -1.68 1.00 19.90
C LEU A 29 -2.71 1.98 19.35
N LEU A 30 -2.56 2.40 18.09
CA LEU A 30 -3.40 3.40 17.43
C LEU A 30 -4.33 2.80 16.38
N LEU A 31 -3.95 1.65 15.83
CA LEU A 31 -4.68 0.95 14.79
C LEU A 31 -5.58 -0.11 15.39
N GLU A 32 -6.76 -0.29 14.79
CA GLU A 32 -7.62 -1.40 15.15
C GLU A 32 -6.91 -2.74 14.84
N PRO A 33 -6.96 -3.74 15.74
CA PRO A 33 -6.23 -5.01 15.57
C PRO A 33 -6.57 -5.74 14.28
N GLN A 34 -7.79 -5.56 13.78
CA GLN A 34 -8.27 -6.14 12.53
C GLN A 34 -7.74 -5.41 11.26
N GLU A 35 -7.40 -4.13 11.37
CA GLU A 35 -6.95 -3.32 10.22
C GLU A 35 -5.42 -3.29 10.11
N ALA A 36 -4.70 -3.37 11.24
CA ALA A 36 -3.24 -3.30 11.26
C ALA A 36 -2.55 -4.29 10.28
N PRO A 37 -2.94 -5.60 10.22
CA PRO A 37 -2.34 -6.53 9.28
C PRO A 37 -2.53 -6.13 7.81
N LEU A 38 -3.69 -5.54 7.48
CA LEU A 38 -4.00 -5.09 6.13
C LEU A 38 -3.16 -3.87 5.75
N ILE A 39 -3.00 -2.92 6.67
CA ILE A 39 -2.15 -1.74 6.48
C ILE A 39 -0.69 -2.16 6.25
N TRP A 40 -0.18 -3.11 7.03
CA TRP A 40 1.16 -3.65 6.85
C TRP A 40 1.33 -4.40 5.51
N ALA A 41 0.31 -5.14 5.08
CA ALA A 41 0.30 -5.78 3.77
C ALA A 41 0.36 -4.75 2.63
N VAL A 42 -0.42 -3.67 2.73
CA VAL A 42 -0.35 -2.55 1.77
C VAL A 42 1.05 -1.96 1.73
N ARG A 43 1.65 -1.68 2.90
CA ARG A 43 3.02 -1.14 2.98
C ARG A 43 4.03 -2.08 2.31
N ARG A 44 3.90 -3.39 2.50
CA ARG A 44 4.77 -4.39 1.85
C ARG A 44 4.61 -4.42 0.32
N ILE A 45 3.37 -4.29 -0.17
CA ILE A 45 3.11 -4.19 -1.61
C ILE A 45 3.79 -2.95 -2.19
N LEU A 46 3.68 -1.81 -1.50
CA LEU A 46 4.30 -0.55 -1.94
C LEU A 46 5.84 -0.63 -1.89
N SER A 47 6.42 -1.25 -0.86
CA SER A 47 7.87 -1.41 -0.76
C SER A 47 8.48 -2.32 -1.83
N ASN A 48 7.69 -3.22 -2.40
CA ASN A 48 8.13 -4.10 -3.49
C ASN A 48 8.12 -3.41 -4.86
N THR A 49 7.75 -2.13 -4.93
CA THR A 49 7.82 -1.36 -6.18
C THR A 49 9.21 -0.77 -6.37
N ASN A 50 9.64 -0.64 -7.64
CA ASN A 50 10.98 -0.18 -7.97
C ASN A 50 11.21 1.33 -7.73
N SER A 51 10.16 2.12 -7.47
CA SER A 51 10.29 3.56 -7.18
C SER A 51 9.12 4.10 -6.35
N THR A 52 9.42 5.10 -5.50
CA THR A 52 8.42 5.81 -4.67
C THR A 52 7.32 6.45 -5.53
N GLU A 53 7.66 6.97 -6.71
CA GLU A 53 6.70 7.52 -7.67
C GLU A 53 5.66 6.48 -8.11
N ARG A 54 6.12 5.29 -8.52
CA ARG A 54 5.23 4.21 -8.92
C ARG A 54 4.38 3.73 -7.74
N ALA A 55 4.98 3.62 -6.55
CA ALA A 55 4.26 3.28 -5.34
C ALA A 55 3.09 4.26 -5.09
N MET A 56 3.37 5.56 -5.18
CA MET A 56 2.39 6.61 -4.95
C MET A 56 1.32 6.67 -6.02
N ASP A 57 1.67 6.53 -7.30
CA ASP A 57 0.68 6.45 -8.38
C ASP A 57 -0.26 5.24 -8.21
N MET A 58 0.30 4.08 -7.84
CA MET A 58 -0.48 2.87 -7.56
C MET A 58 -1.42 3.07 -6.36
N LEU A 59 -0.93 3.71 -5.30
CA LEU A 59 -1.70 4.01 -4.11
C LEU A 59 -2.85 4.98 -4.42
N ILE A 60 -2.55 6.13 -5.04
CA ILE A 60 -3.53 7.15 -5.43
C ILE A 60 -4.59 6.54 -6.36
N LYS A 61 -4.18 5.77 -7.37
CA LYS A 61 -5.10 5.12 -8.28
C LYS A 61 -6.04 4.17 -7.56
N SER A 62 -5.54 3.41 -6.58
CA SER A 62 -6.35 2.45 -5.84
C SER A 62 -7.30 3.14 -4.86
N LEU A 63 -6.85 4.21 -4.18
CA LEU A 63 -7.68 5.04 -3.30
C LEU A 63 -8.83 5.71 -4.07
N LYS A 64 -8.56 6.24 -5.28
CA LYS A 64 -9.59 6.86 -6.14
C LYS A 64 -10.69 5.90 -6.60
N GLN A 65 -10.46 4.59 -6.51
CA GLN A 65 -11.44 3.57 -6.89
C GLN A 65 -12.35 3.12 -5.73
N THR A 66 -12.21 3.74 -4.56
CA THR A 66 -12.93 3.37 -3.34
C THR A 66 -13.44 4.62 -2.63
N ASN A 67 -14.55 4.49 -1.92
CA ASN A 67 -15.18 5.61 -1.22
C ASN A 67 -14.66 5.77 0.21
N SER A 68 -14.02 4.73 0.78
CA SER A 68 -13.46 4.76 2.13
C SER A 68 -12.15 3.97 2.25
N ASN A 69 -11.37 4.29 3.29
CA ASN A 69 -10.14 3.56 3.60
C ASN A 69 -10.41 2.09 3.94
N GLN A 70 -11.53 1.79 4.60
CA GLN A 70 -11.94 0.43 4.91
C GLN A 70 -12.20 -0.39 3.65
N GLU A 71 -12.92 0.19 2.69
CA GLU A 71 -13.17 -0.44 1.39
C GLU A 71 -11.85 -0.69 0.64
N PHE A 72 -10.93 0.29 0.66
CA PHE A 72 -9.60 0.15 0.08
C PHE A 72 -8.80 -1.01 0.69
N LEU A 73 -8.75 -1.12 2.02
CA LEU A 73 -8.01 -2.17 2.71
C LEU A 73 -8.57 -3.56 2.38
N ILE A 74 -9.90 -3.72 2.44
CA ILE A 74 -10.57 -4.99 2.11
C ILE A 74 -10.33 -5.37 0.65
N ARG A 75 -10.45 -4.41 -0.27
CA ARG A 75 -10.24 -4.66 -1.71
C ARG A 75 -8.79 -5.07 -2.00
N THR A 76 -7.83 -4.45 -1.32
CA THR A 76 -6.41 -4.77 -1.49
C THR A 76 -6.08 -6.15 -0.92
N ALA A 77 -6.65 -6.50 0.23
CA ALA A 77 -6.55 -7.84 0.82
C ALA A 77 -7.07 -8.92 -0.12
N LYS A 78 -8.27 -8.73 -0.69
CA LYS A 78 -8.87 -9.65 -1.66
C LYS A 78 -7.99 -9.84 -2.90
N LYS A 79 -7.46 -8.74 -3.46
CA LYS A 79 -6.55 -8.81 -4.63
C LYS A 79 -5.26 -9.58 -4.32
N ALA A 80 -4.69 -9.41 -3.12
CA ALA A 80 -3.48 -10.12 -2.71
C ALA A 80 -3.72 -11.63 -2.57
N GLN A 81 -4.86 -12.04 -2.00
CA GLN A 81 -5.26 -13.45 -1.90
C GLN A 81 -5.47 -14.10 -3.28
N THR A 82 -6.07 -13.37 -4.24
CA THR A 82 -6.25 -13.86 -5.61
C THR A 82 -4.93 -14.09 -6.35
N GLN A 83 -3.84 -13.39 -5.98
CA GLN A 83 -2.53 -13.59 -6.58
C GLN A 83 -1.78 -14.79 -5.99
N GLN A 84 -1.96 -15.07 -4.70
CA GLN A 84 -1.35 -16.25 -4.05
C GLN A 84 -1.99 -17.56 -4.49
N GLY A 85 -3.31 -17.59 -4.75
CA GLY A 85 -3.97 -18.79 -5.27
C GLY A 85 -3.65 -19.14 -6.73
N ARG A 86 -2.81 -18.37 -7.42
CA ARG A 86 -2.48 -18.55 -8.84
C ARG A 86 -1.07 -19.10 -9.08
N SER A 87 -0.22 -19.15 -8.04
CA SER A 87 1.15 -19.65 -8.11
C SER A 87 1.25 -21.16 -7.89
N ASP A 88 0.21 -21.80 -7.35
CA ASP A 88 0.26 -23.20 -6.93
C ASP A 88 -0.18 -24.18 -8.04
N ASP A 89 -0.83 -23.69 -9.10
CA ASP A 89 -1.35 -24.53 -10.21
C ASP A 89 -0.32 -24.81 -11.33
N ASN A 90 0.90 -24.27 -11.24
CA ASN A 90 1.87 -24.31 -12.35
C ASN A 90 3.10 -25.23 -12.08
N PHE A 91 2.93 -26.27 -11.25
CA PHE A 91 3.99 -27.23 -10.91
C PHE A 91 3.64 -28.71 -11.14
N GLU A 92 2.61 -29.01 -11.94
CA GLU A 92 2.35 -30.37 -12.44
C GLU A 92 2.43 -30.41 -13.97
N LEU A 93 3.64 -30.70 -14.49
CA LEU A 93 3.90 -31.45 -15.73
C LEU A 93 5.28 -32.12 -15.63
#